data_AF-A0A846D998-F1
#
_entry.id   AF-A0A846D998-F1
#
_cell.length_a   1.000
_cell.length_b   1.000
_cell.length_c   1.000
_cell.angle_alpha   90.00
_cell.angle_beta   90.00
_cell.angle_gamma   90.00
#
_symmetry.space_group_name_H-M   'P 1'
#
loop_
_entity.id
_entity.type
_entity.pdbx_description
1 polymer ?
#
loop_
_entity_poly.entity_id
_entity_poly.type
_entity_poly.pdbx_seq_one_letter_code
_entity_poly.pdbx_strand_id
1 'polypeptide(L)'
;MSNQKSINLKQLNAFLRKNKAVDFRKADLLHTPKIDKYKWSGLENEKEGLIKQLKAYQRMLRVVPNDRDDLAKKLLQNGIQSSLQIASTPKKVFLENNLRLFDNDSTLAEQVYKRAIALRKVVTLQYIARAQQTEPHTRAARFVR
;
A
#
# COMPACT_ATOMS: atom_id res chain seq x y z
N MET A 1 13.22 16.72 -7.57
CA MET A 1 13.47 15.82 -6.43
C MET A 1 12.17 15.70 -5.65
N SER A 2 11.58 14.50 -5.59
CA SER A 2 10.24 14.31 -5.01
C SER A 2 10.32 14.46 -3.48
N ASN A 3 9.50 15.36 -2.94
CA ASN A 3 9.43 15.72 -1.54
C ASN A 3 8.84 14.54 -0.73
N GLN A 4 9.63 13.49 -0.50
CA GLN A 4 9.24 12.37 0.36
C GLN A 4 9.20 12.87 1.80
N LYS A 5 8.05 13.38 2.24
CA LYS A 5 7.75 13.55 3.67
C LYS A 5 8.10 12.24 4.35
N SER A 6 9.09 12.27 5.24
CA SER A 6 9.53 11.11 6.01
C SER A 6 8.33 10.49 6.74
N ILE A 7 8.22 9.16 6.71
CA ILE A 7 7.12 8.48 7.40
C ILE A 7 7.30 8.65 8.90
N ASN A 8 6.33 9.32 9.55
CA ASN A 8 6.31 9.47 10.99
C ASN A 8 5.73 8.23 11.67
N LEU A 9 6.57 7.20 11.84
CA LEU A 9 6.15 5.95 12.49
C LEU A 9 5.63 6.14 13.91
N LYS A 10 6.04 7.19 14.64
CA LYS A 10 5.55 7.46 15.99
C LYS A 10 4.05 7.76 15.99
N GLN A 11 3.62 8.63 15.09
CA GLN A 11 2.19 8.97 14.91
C GLN A 11 1.40 7.79 14.37
N LEU A 12 1.94 7.06 13.37
CA LEU A 12 1.32 5.83 12.86
C LEU A 12 1.10 4.80 13.97
N ASN A 13 2.12 4.53 14.78
CA ASN A 13 2.01 3.59 15.89
C ASN A 13 1.05 4.09 16.98
N ALA A 14 0.98 5.39 17.25
CA ALA A 14 0.00 5.95 18.17
C ALA A 14 -1.44 5.72 17.66
N PHE A 15 -1.69 5.97 16.37
CA PHE A 15 -2.99 5.74 15.76
C PHE A 15 -3.40 4.27 15.74
N LEU A 16 -2.50 3.38 15.33
CA LEU A 16 -2.76 1.94 15.28
C LEU A 16 -3.08 1.38 16.68
N ARG A 17 -2.38 1.86 17.72
CA ARG A 17 -2.67 1.48 19.12
C ARG A 17 -4.08 1.88 19.55
N LYS A 18 -4.54 3.08 19.18
CA LYS A 18 -5.90 3.56 19.48
C LYS A 18 -6.96 2.75 18.73
N ASN A 19 -6.64 2.26 17.53
CA ASN A 19 -7.55 1.54 16.64
C ASN A 19 -7.22 0.04 16.55
N LYS A 20 -6.75 -0.58 17.64
CA LYS A 20 -6.28 -1.98 17.68
C LYS A 20 -7.28 -3.05 17.20
N ALA A 21 -8.58 -2.76 17.27
CA ALA A 21 -9.64 -3.68 16.84
C ALA A 21 -9.89 -3.65 15.32
N VAL A 22 -9.29 -2.70 14.60
CA VAL A 22 -9.48 -2.53 13.16
C VAL A 22 -8.47 -3.39 12.40
N ASP A 23 -8.98 -4.26 11.54
CA ASP A 23 -8.15 -4.95 10.56
C ASP A 23 -7.81 -4.02 9.39
N PHE A 24 -6.62 -3.42 9.43
CA PHE A 24 -6.14 -2.51 8.39
C PHE A 24 -5.82 -3.17 7.05
N ARG A 25 -5.74 -4.52 6.97
CA ARG A 25 -5.63 -5.23 5.68
C ARG A 25 -6.91 -5.07 4.87
N LYS A 26 -8.05 -5.04 5.55
CA LYS A 26 -9.40 -4.99 4.96
C LYS A 26 -10.10 -3.63 5.10
N ALA A 27 -9.57 -2.74 5.94
CA ALA A 27 -10.14 -1.42 6.16
C ALA A 27 -10.34 -0.63 4.84
N ASP A 28 -11.48 0.05 4.73
CA ASP A 28 -11.74 0.94 3.60
C ASP A 28 -11.16 2.33 3.88
N LEU A 29 -9.96 2.58 3.35
CA LEU A 29 -9.25 3.85 3.47
C LEU A 29 -9.50 4.78 2.26
N LEU A 30 -10.39 4.41 1.34
CA LEU A 30 -10.76 5.24 0.19
C LEU A 30 -12.02 6.06 0.45
N HIS A 31 -12.88 5.58 1.35
CA HIS A 31 -14.14 6.24 1.69
C HIS A 31 -14.01 7.15 2.92
N THR A 32 -14.00 8.47 2.72
CA THR A 32 -13.82 9.49 3.77
C THR A 32 -14.75 9.30 4.99
N PRO A 33 -16.07 9.05 4.83
CA PRO A 33 -16.96 8.84 5.98
C PRO A 33 -16.59 7.65 6.88
N LYS A 34 -15.91 6.62 6.34
CA LYS A 34 -15.40 5.50 7.17
C LYS A 34 -14.11 5.90 7.90
N ILE A 35 -13.28 6.73 7.29
CA ILE A 35 -12.03 7.23 7.90
C ILE A 35 -12.34 8.13 9.11
N ASP A 36 -13.39 8.94 9.04
CA ASP A 36 -13.78 9.86 10.11
C ASP A 36 -14.28 9.13 11.37
N LYS A 37 -14.70 7.87 11.24
CA LYS A 37 -15.14 7.03 12.37
C LYS A 37 -13.99 6.46 13.21
N TYR A 38 -12.74 6.58 12.76
CA TYR A 38 -11.59 6.11 13.55
C TYR A 38 -11.29 7.03 14.73
N LYS A 39 -10.57 6.50 15.72
CA LYS A 39 -10.16 7.27 16.90
C LYS A 39 -8.99 8.19 16.55
N TRP A 40 -9.30 9.47 16.31
CA TRP A 40 -8.35 10.52 15.95
C TRP A 40 -7.84 11.36 17.12
N SER A 41 -8.36 11.14 18.35
CA SER A 41 -8.04 11.96 19.53
C SER A 41 -6.55 12.29 19.63
N GLY A 42 -6.17 13.56 19.69
CA GLY A 42 -4.76 14.01 19.78
C GLY A 42 -3.90 13.77 18.53
N LEU A 43 -4.51 13.53 17.37
CA LEU A 43 -3.88 13.37 16.06
C LEU A 43 -4.63 14.15 14.96
N GLU A 44 -5.56 15.03 15.33
CA GLU A 44 -6.45 15.76 14.42
C GLU A 44 -5.67 16.66 13.45
N ASN A 45 -4.69 17.40 13.96
CA ASN A 45 -3.87 18.31 13.15
C ASN A 45 -3.01 17.58 12.11
N GLU A 46 -2.72 16.30 12.34
CA GLU A 46 -1.85 15.47 11.51
C GLU A 46 -2.64 14.52 10.60
N LYS A 47 -3.97 14.58 10.67
CA LYS A 47 -4.89 13.61 10.08
C LYS A 47 -4.63 13.39 8.59
N GLU A 48 -4.46 14.45 7.80
CA GLU A 48 -4.25 14.33 6.36
C GLU A 48 -2.93 13.59 6.03
N GLY A 49 -1.84 13.95 6.72
CA GLY A 49 -0.54 13.30 6.58
C GLY A 49 -0.61 11.84 7.00
N LEU A 50 -1.32 11.56 8.09
CA LEU A 50 -1.47 10.23 8.64
C LEU A 50 -2.33 9.32 7.76
N ILE A 51 -3.36 9.84 7.10
CA ILE A 51 -4.15 9.10 6.11
C ILE A 51 -3.25 8.62 4.96
N LYS A 52 -2.34 9.48 4.46
CA LYS A 52 -1.39 9.09 3.41
C LYS A 52 -0.48 7.95 3.89
N GLN A 53 0.02 8.03 5.12
CA GLN A 53 0.83 6.97 5.74
C GLN A 53 0.02 5.68 5.96
N LEU A 54 -1.24 5.75 6.40
CA LEU A 54 -2.13 4.60 6.58
C LEU A 54 -2.38 3.87 5.27
N LYS A 55 -2.59 4.61 4.17
CA LYS A 55 -2.72 4.01 2.83
C LYS A 55 -1.43 3.30 2.41
N ALA A 56 -0.26 3.87 2.70
CA ALA A 56 1.02 3.21 2.45
C ALA A 56 1.19 1.94 3.31
N TYR A 57 0.86 2.02 4.59
CA TYR A 57 0.86 0.89 5.52
C TYR A 57 -0.06 -0.23 5.03
N GLN A 58 -1.29 0.07 4.66
CA GLN A 58 -2.21 -0.91 4.11
C GLN A 58 -1.67 -1.57 2.84
N ARG A 59 -1.03 -0.82 1.94
CA ARG A 59 -0.37 -1.40 0.76
C ARG A 59 0.74 -2.38 1.17
N MET A 60 1.56 -2.02 2.15
CA MET A 60 2.61 -2.91 2.67
C MET A 60 2.07 -4.14 3.36
N LEU A 61 1.00 -4.00 4.15
CA LEU A 61 0.31 -5.14 4.75
C LEU A 61 -0.11 -6.18 3.72
N ARG A 62 -0.58 -5.74 2.53
CA ARG A 62 -0.95 -6.67 1.45
C ARG A 62 0.24 -7.43 0.85
N VAL A 63 1.47 -6.89 0.97
CA VAL A 63 2.69 -7.52 0.45
C VAL A 63 3.31 -8.49 1.46
N VAL A 64 3.23 -8.19 2.76
CA VAL A 64 3.85 -9.02 3.79
C VAL A 64 2.93 -10.18 4.23
N PRO A 65 3.47 -11.27 4.81
CA PRO A 65 2.68 -12.30 5.50
C PRO A 65 1.76 -11.72 6.60
N ASN A 66 0.71 -12.46 6.97
CA ASN A 66 -0.32 -11.98 7.90
C ASN A 66 0.18 -11.74 9.33
N ASP A 67 1.23 -12.45 9.72
CA ASP A 67 1.91 -12.41 11.01
C ASP A 67 3.08 -11.42 11.04
N ARG A 68 3.39 -10.75 9.92
CA ARG A 68 4.54 -9.86 9.76
C ARG A 68 4.17 -8.39 9.57
N ASP A 69 3.23 -7.90 10.38
CA ASP A 69 2.85 -6.48 10.42
C ASP A 69 4.04 -5.56 10.80
N ASP A 70 5.00 -6.09 11.58
CA ASP A 70 6.27 -5.44 11.89
C ASP A 70 7.06 -5.12 10.62
N LEU A 71 7.12 -6.07 9.68
CA LEU A 71 7.86 -5.95 8.43
C LEU A 71 7.25 -4.89 7.52
N ALA A 72 5.91 -4.74 7.52
CA ALA A 72 5.27 -3.64 6.81
C ALA A 72 5.75 -2.28 7.31
N LYS A 73 5.97 -2.12 8.63
CA LYS A 73 6.52 -0.88 9.21
C LYS A 73 7.99 -0.70 8.88
N LYS A 74 8.80 -1.77 8.94
CA LYS A 74 10.23 -1.74 8.52
C LYS A 74 10.37 -1.28 7.07
N LEU A 75 9.55 -1.82 6.15
CA LEU A 75 9.52 -1.41 4.74
C LEU A 75 9.16 0.07 4.57
N LEU A 76 8.12 0.54 5.27
CA LEU A 76 7.76 1.96 5.26
C LEU A 76 8.87 2.87 5.79
N GLN A 77 9.56 2.45 6.85
CA GLN A 77 10.70 3.18 7.42
C GLN A 77 11.83 3.31 6.40
N ASN A 78 12.04 2.26 5.59
CA ASN A 78 13.03 2.24 4.53
C ASN A 78 12.56 2.95 3.23
N GLY A 79 11.45 3.70 3.29
CA GLY A 79 10.93 4.47 2.15
C GLY A 79 10.13 3.64 1.13
N ILE A 80 9.88 2.36 1.40
CA ILE A 80 9.10 1.48 0.52
C ILE A 80 7.62 1.58 0.91
N GLN A 81 6.82 2.16 0.02
CA GLN A 81 5.42 2.55 0.29
C GLN A 81 4.40 1.85 -0.62
N SER A 82 4.85 1.03 -1.57
CA SER A 82 3.98 0.30 -2.52
C SER A 82 4.61 -0.98 -3.07
N SER A 83 3.77 -1.95 -3.43
CA SER A 83 4.20 -3.15 -4.16
C SER A 83 4.82 -2.83 -5.51
N LEU A 84 4.36 -1.74 -6.15
CA LEU A 84 4.91 -1.26 -7.43
C LEU A 84 6.38 -0.88 -7.30
N GLN A 85 6.77 -0.17 -6.24
CA GLN A 85 8.18 0.17 -6.00
C GLN A 85 9.05 -1.10 -5.88
N ILE A 86 8.61 -2.08 -5.08
CA ILE A 86 9.30 -3.36 -4.93
C ILE A 86 9.43 -4.07 -6.29
N ALA A 87 8.32 -4.21 -7.01
CA ALA A 87 8.27 -4.94 -8.28
C ALA A 87 9.02 -4.24 -9.43
N SER A 88 9.20 -2.92 -9.35
CA SER A 88 9.97 -2.13 -10.31
C SER A 88 11.48 -2.17 -10.04
N THR A 89 11.91 -2.63 -8.87
CA THR A 89 13.33 -2.88 -8.57
C THR A 89 13.73 -4.28 -9.06
N PRO A 90 14.89 -4.46 -9.71
CA PRO A 90 15.40 -5.78 -10.03
C PRO A 90 15.52 -6.66 -8.77
N LYS A 91 15.15 -7.95 -8.87
CA LYS A 91 15.11 -8.87 -7.71
C LYS A 91 16.40 -8.85 -6.90
N LYS A 92 17.54 -9.01 -7.59
CA LYS A 92 18.87 -9.02 -6.95
C LYS A 92 19.12 -7.75 -6.13
N VAL A 93 18.90 -6.58 -6.75
CA VAL A 93 19.06 -5.27 -6.11
C VAL A 93 18.11 -5.09 -4.92
N PHE A 94 16.86 -5.53 -5.05
CA PHE A 94 15.90 -5.47 -3.94
C PHE A 94 16.37 -6.31 -2.75
N LEU A 95 16.79 -7.55 -3.00
CA LEU A 95 17.28 -8.45 -1.95
C LEU A 95 18.54 -7.90 -1.29
N GLU A 96 19.56 -7.55 -2.08
CA GLU A 96 20.83 -7.02 -1.56
C GLU A 96 20.63 -5.78 -0.67
N ASN A 97 19.79 -4.84 -1.10
CA ASN A 97 19.58 -3.59 -0.38
C ASN A 97 18.66 -3.71 0.84
N ASN A 98 17.85 -4.77 0.93
CA ASN A 98 16.78 -4.86 1.93
C ASN A 98 16.82 -6.13 2.79
N LEU A 99 17.75 -7.06 2.55
CA LEU A 99 17.79 -8.37 3.25
C LEU A 99 17.79 -8.23 4.79
N ARG A 100 18.46 -7.20 5.31
CA ARG A 100 18.47 -6.90 6.76
C ARG A 100 17.08 -6.59 7.34
N LEU A 101 16.15 -6.05 6.54
CA LEU A 101 14.78 -5.79 6.98
C LEU A 101 14.01 -7.09 7.26
N PHE A 102 14.40 -8.17 6.58
CA PHE A 102 13.83 -9.51 6.69
C PHE A 102 14.60 -10.38 7.69
N ASP A 103 15.34 -9.77 8.61
CA ASP A 103 16.12 -10.50 9.64
C ASP A 103 17.15 -11.47 9.00
N ASN A 104 17.65 -11.10 7.81
CA ASN A 104 18.50 -11.90 6.93
C ASN A 104 17.87 -13.18 6.35
N ASP A 105 16.55 -13.34 6.45
CA ASP A 105 15.81 -14.41 5.80
C ASP A 105 15.58 -14.10 4.31
N SER A 106 16.43 -14.68 3.46
CA SER A 106 16.34 -14.55 2.00
C SER A 106 15.06 -15.18 1.45
N THR A 107 14.56 -16.25 2.06
CA THR A 107 13.35 -16.93 1.61
C THR A 107 12.13 -16.04 1.81
N LEU A 108 12.01 -15.41 2.99
CA LEU A 108 10.95 -14.45 3.28
C LEU A 108 11.04 -13.23 2.34
N ALA A 109 12.23 -12.68 2.14
CA ALA A 109 12.44 -11.55 1.23
C ALA A 109 12.02 -11.89 -0.21
N GLU A 110 12.33 -13.10 -0.69
CA GLU A 110 11.88 -13.60 -1.99
C GLU A 110 10.37 -13.77 -2.09
N GLN A 111 9.73 -14.30 -1.05
CA GLN A 111 8.27 -14.45 -1.01
C GLN A 111 7.56 -13.10 -1.09
N VAL A 112 8.05 -12.11 -0.33
CA VAL A 112 7.54 -10.73 -0.37
C VAL A 112 7.72 -10.12 -1.76
N TYR A 113 8.88 -10.32 -2.39
CA TYR A 113 9.13 -9.86 -3.75
C TYR A 113 8.19 -10.49 -4.79
N LYS A 114 8.01 -11.82 -4.73
CA LYS A 114 7.07 -12.56 -5.61
C LYS A 114 5.63 -12.05 -5.42
N ARG A 115 5.20 -11.82 -4.17
CA ARG A 115 3.88 -11.28 -3.86
C ARG A 115 3.72 -9.85 -4.38
N ALA A 116 4.75 -9.01 -4.29
CA ALA A 116 4.73 -7.67 -4.87
C ALA A 116 4.54 -7.70 -6.39
N ILE A 117 5.21 -8.62 -7.11
CA ILE A 117 5.01 -8.84 -8.54
C ILE A 117 3.57 -9.27 -8.84
N ALA A 118 3.04 -10.23 -8.09
CA ALA A 118 1.67 -10.71 -8.28
C ALA A 118 0.66 -9.57 -8.09
N LEU A 119 0.82 -8.76 -7.03
CA LEU A 119 -0.03 -7.59 -6.79
C LEU A 119 0.07 -6.55 -7.90
N ARG A 120 1.27 -6.29 -8.45
CA ARG A 120 1.42 -5.39 -9.61
C ARG A 120 0.58 -5.87 -10.77
N LYS A 121 0.63 -7.17 -11.11
CA LYS A 121 -0.16 -7.76 -12.19
C LYS A 121 -1.67 -7.57 -11.95
N VAL A 122 -2.15 -7.83 -10.73
CA VAL A 122 -3.56 -7.65 -10.37
C VAL A 122 -4.00 -6.18 -10.55
N VAL A 123 -3.19 -5.23 -10.08
CA VAL A 123 -3.49 -3.79 -10.23
C VAL A 123 -3.52 -3.40 -11.71
N THR A 124 -2.58 -3.90 -12.52
CA THR A 124 -2.57 -3.65 -13.98
C THR A 124 -3.83 -4.19 -14.65
N LEU A 125 -4.25 -5.42 -14.33
CA LEU A 125 -5.47 -6.01 -14.87
C LEU A 125 -6.72 -5.22 -14.47
N GLN A 126 -6.82 -4.79 -13.22
CA GLN A 126 -7.92 -3.93 -12.75
C GLN A 126 -7.96 -2.58 -13.49
N TYR A 127 -6.79 -2.00 -13.78
CA TYR A 127 -6.71 -0.77 -14.55
C TYR A 127 -7.20 -0.97 -15.99
N ILE A 128 -6.72 -2.03 -16.68
CA ILE A 128 -7.14 -2.36 -18.05
C ILE A 128 -8.65 -2.59 -18.12
N ALA A 129 -9.20 -3.38 -17.19
CA ALA A 129 -10.64 -3.66 -17.15
C ALA A 129 -11.48 -2.40 -16.95
N ARG A 130 -11.04 -1.48 -16.08
CA ARG A 130 -11.71 -0.19 -15.89
C ARG A 130 -11.63 0.69 -17.13
N ALA A 131 -10.46 0.76 -17.76
CA ALA A 131 -10.27 1.54 -18.97
C ALA A 131 -11.22 1.07 -20.08
N GLN A 132 -11.30 -0.25 -20.32
CA GLN A 132 -12.23 -0.85 -21.29
C GLN A 132 -13.70 -0.57 -20.97
N GLN A 133 -14.11 -0.60 -19.70
CA GLN A 133 -15.48 -0.26 -19.30
C GLN A 133 -15.82 1.23 -19.51
N THR A 134 -14.81 2.10 -19.47
CA THR A 134 -14.97 3.54 -19.70
C THR A 134 -14.76 3.95 -21.16
N GLU A 135 -14.23 3.06 -22.00
CA GLU A 135 -14.20 3.27 -23.45
C GLU A 135 -15.65 3.34 -23.94
N PRO A 136 -16.03 4.38 -24.71
CA PRO A 136 -17.35 4.45 -25.29
C PRO A 136 -17.43 3.34 -26.34
N HIS A 137 -17.93 2.17 -25.94
CA HIS A 137 -18.36 1.15 -26.89
C HIS A 137 -19.39 1.81 -27.83
N THR A 138 -18.94 2.18 -29.03
CA THR A 138 -19.76 2.38 -30.22
C THR A 138 -21.10 3.12 -29.99
N ARG A 139 -21.03 4.40 -29.63
CA ARG A 139 -22.13 5.34 -29.98
C ARG A 139 -22.22 5.61 -31.50
N ALA A 140 -21.32 5.01 -32.30
CA ALA A 140 -21.28 5.11 -33.75
C ALA A 140 -21.61 3.76 -34.42
N ALA A 141 -22.85 3.31 -34.29
CA ALA A 141 -23.53 2.47 -35.30
C ALA A 141 -25.07 2.66 -35.26
N ARG A 142 -25.54 3.79 -34.71
CA ARG A 142 -26.91 4.30 -34.85
C ARG A 142 -26.87 5.68 -35.50
N PHE A 143 -26.41 5.71 -36.75
CA PHE A 143 -26.85 6.67 -37.76
C PHE A 143 -27.32 5.77 -38.91
N VAL A 144 -28.63 5.55 -39.10
CA VAL A 144 -29.49 6.32 -40.03
C VAL A 144 -28.82 6.30 -41.42
N ARG A 145 -29.33 5.66 -42.47
CA ARG A 145 -30.70 5.36 -42.91
C ARG A 145 -30.64 4.27 -43.98
#